data_AF-A0ABD7XNP4-F1
#
_entry.id   AF-A0ABD7XNP4-F1
#
_cell.length_a   1.000
_cell.length_b   1.000
_cell.length_c   1.000
_cell.angle_alpha   90.00
_cell.angle_beta   90.00
_cell.angle_gamma   90.00
#
_symmetry.space_group_name_H-M   'P 1'
#
loop_
_entity.id
_entity.type
_entity.pdbx_description
1 polymer ?
#
loop_
_entity_poly.entity_id
_entity_poly.type
_entity_poly.pdbx_seq_one_letter_code
_entity_poly.pdbx_strand_id
1 'polypeptide(L)'
;MKTLNIDIETYSDEDLTKVGVYKYADSPNFEILLFAYSVDGQPVECEDLTISEIPDEIVAALTDKNVLKIAFNAQFERVCLSKHLGVPYYLDPAQWHCTMVHANELGLPASLGQCAKYLNIEQQKDTRGTQLINFFSKPCKPTKKNGMRTRNLPEHAPEKWQTFIEYCIQDVNVEMAIANKLNRFPVPESEWKLYTLDQRINDRGAEIDHELATAAIDIMADLSEAGLNEMKALTGLENPNSLAQLKKWLEEQGTPFEKLGKEVVLKALALGNLPENVAEVLKLRLSLSNSSTKKYLMMDNARCSDNRIHGILQFYGANRTGRWAGRLLQVQNLPRNYLSEIDFARQLVKAKDVEGIELMYENVPDTLKQLIRTGLVAKEGHRFIVSDFSAIEARVIAWYAKQDWVLDVFRTHGKIYEATAAQMFHLGEVTDYDWKSHEGKDMRQRGKWLLLHLVTKADQGRLKRWAH
;
A
#
# COMPACT_ATOMS: atom_id res chain seq x y z
N MET A 1 -16.80 -18.39 27.99
CA MET A 1 -16.49 -17.27 27.09
C MET A 1 -17.00 -17.58 25.69
N LYS A 2 -17.72 -16.64 25.07
CA LYS A 2 -18.16 -16.68 23.67
C LYS A 2 -17.49 -15.60 22.84
N THR A 3 -17.33 -14.39 23.38
CA THR A 3 -16.67 -13.27 22.70
C THR A 3 -15.58 -12.66 23.58
N LEU A 4 -14.52 -12.19 22.92
CA LEU A 4 -13.42 -11.47 23.55
C LEU A 4 -13.11 -10.22 22.71
N ASN A 5 -13.47 -9.05 23.23
CA ASN A 5 -13.11 -7.76 22.63
C ASN A 5 -11.73 -7.35 23.15
N ILE A 6 -10.84 -6.91 22.27
CA ILE A 6 -9.42 -6.74 22.58
C ILE A 6 -8.91 -5.41 22.01
N ASP A 7 -8.06 -4.74 22.77
CA ASP A 7 -7.13 -3.71 22.31
C ASP A 7 -5.77 -3.94 22.98
N ILE A 8 -4.68 -3.65 22.25
CA ILE A 8 -3.33 -3.80 22.79
C ILE A 8 -2.50 -2.55 22.51
N GLU A 9 -1.65 -2.22 23.46
CA GLU A 9 -0.59 -1.25 23.25
C GLU A 9 0.74 -1.98 23.22
N THR A 10 1.62 -1.58 22.30
CA THR A 10 2.85 -2.32 22.02
C THR A 10 4.05 -1.39 21.93
N TYR A 11 5.24 -1.94 22.02
CA TYR A 11 6.50 -1.30 21.69
C TYR A 11 7.21 -2.07 20.57
N SER A 12 7.88 -1.33 19.68
CA SER A 12 8.89 -1.88 18.77
C SER A 12 9.89 -0.76 18.44
N ASP A 13 11.10 -1.14 18.08
CA ASP A 13 12.10 -0.24 17.49
C ASP A 13 11.84 0.06 16.01
N GLU A 14 10.94 -0.70 15.38
CA GLU A 14 10.49 -0.48 14.01
C GLU A 14 9.35 0.55 13.91
N ASP A 15 9.34 1.34 12.83
CA ASP A 15 8.27 2.30 12.57
C ASP A 15 7.09 1.63 11.86
N LEU A 16 6.04 1.30 12.62
CA LEU A 16 4.81 0.65 12.13
C LEU A 16 4.27 1.26 10.82
N THR A 17 4.34 2.58 10.67
CA THR A 17 3.79 3.27 9.49
C THR A 17 4.62 3.07 8.23
N LYS A 18 5.91 2.74 8.40
CA LYS A 18 6.85 2.51 7.29
C LYS A 18 6.94 1.04 6.91
N VAL A 19 6.87 0.14 7.87
CA VAL A 19 7.15 -1.30 7.64
C VAL A 19 5.93 -2.20 7.77
N GLY A 20 4.83 -1.70 8.33
CA GLY A 20 3.61 -2.47 8.57
C GLY A 20 3.72 -3.40 9.78
N VAL A 21 2.59 -3.98 10.20
CA VAL A 21 2.51 -4.70 11.49
C VAL A 21 3.38 -5.96 11.55
N TYR A 22 3.51 -6.68 10.43
CA TYR A 22 4.27 -7.92 10.41
C TYR A 22 5.75 -7.69 10.72
N LYS A 23 6.40 -6.76 10.02
CA LYS A 23 7.79 -6.38 10.31
C LYS A 23 7.93 -5.72 11.68
N TYR A 24 6.96 -4.89 12.06
CA TYR A 24 6.92 -4.26 13.38
C TYR A 24 6.94 -5.28 14.53
N ALA A 25 6.13 -6.35 14.42
CA ALA A 25 6.07 -7.44 15.41
C ALA A 25 7.21 -8.47 15.26
N ASP A 26 7.81 -8.57 14.07
CA ASP A 26 8.94 -9.47 13.81
C ASP A 26 10.23 -9.02 14.52
N SER A 27 10.34 -7.74 14.89
CA SER A 27 11.49 -7.22 15.65
C SER A 27 11.79 -8.06 16.90
N PRO A 28 13.08 -8.33 17.21
CA PRO A 28 13.46 -8.94 18.47
C PRO A 28 13.16 -8.05 19.70
N ASN A 29 12.98 -6.75 19.51
CA ASN A 29 12.66 -5.77 20.55
C ASN A 29 11.14 -5.49 20.66
N PHE A 30 10.31 -6.24 19.93
CA PHE A 30 8.87 -6.09 19.99
C PHE A 30 8.31 -6.62 21.32
N GLU A 31 7.43 -5.84 21.95
CA GLU A 31 6.76 -6.19 23.21
C GLU A 31 5.29 -5.73 23.18
N ILE A 32 4.39 -6.52 23.75
CA ILE A 32 3.06 -6.05 24.14
C ILE A 32 3.19 -5.42 25.52
N LEU A 33 2.75 -4.18 25.64
CA LEU A 33 2.85 -3.35 26.84
C LEU A 33 1.59 -3.46 27.69
N LEU A 34 0.42 -3.29 27.07
CA LEU A 34 -0.89 -3.32 27.72
C LEU A 34 -1.81 -4.24 26.93
N PHE A 35 -2.65 -4.99 27.64
CA PHE A 35 -3.66 -5.85 27.06
C PHE A 35 -5.00 -5.54 27.69
N ALA A 36 -5.85 -4.78 26.98
CA ALA A 36 -7.21 -4.48 27.42
C ALA A 36 -8.19 -5.45 26.76
N TYR A 37 -9.15 -5.94 27.55
CA TYR A 37 -10.10 -6.92 27.06
C TYR A 37 -11.46 -6.84 27.76
N SER A 38 -12.50 -7.32 27.07
CA SER A 38 -13.82 -7.57 27.63
C SER A 38 -14.31 -8.96 27.25
N VAL A 39 -14.70 -9.72 28.28
CA VAL A 39 -15.25 -11.07 28.15
C VAL A 39 -16.77 -10.97 28.05
N ASP A 40 -17.37 -11.48 26.99
CA ASP A 40 -18.84 -11.56 26.84
C ASP A 40 -19.58 -10.22 27.09
N GLY A 41 -18.92 -9.08 26.78
CA GLY A 41 -19.45 -7.73 26.96
C GLY A 41 -19.46 -7.21 28.41
N GLN A 42 -18.74 -7.88 29.32
CA GLN A 42 -18.52 -7.40 30.69
C GLN A 42 -17.63 -6.15 30.74
N PRO A 43 -17.51 -5.46 31.90
CA PRO A 43 -16.60 -4.34 32.04
C PRO A 43 -15.19 -4.66 31.53
N VAL A 44 -14.57 -3.69 30.88
CA VAL A 44 -13.23 -3.85 30.30
C VAL A 44 -12.18 -3.89 31.42
N GLU A 45 -11.31 -4.90 31.36
CA GLU A 45 -10.14 -5.05 32.21
C GLU A 45 -8.89 -4.78 31.38
N CYS A 46 -7.77 -4.44 32.04
CA CYS A 46 -6.50 -4.21 31.35
C CYS A 46 -5.33 -4.71 32.18
N GLU A 47 -4.52 -5.58 31.57
CA GLU A 47 -3.29 -6.08 32.17
C GLU A 47 -2.10 -5.22 31.75
N ASP A 48 -1.26 -4.88 32.72
CA ASP A 48 0.05 -4.27 32.50
C ASP A 48 1.09 -5.37 32.32
N LEU A 49 1.40 -5.70 31.06
CA LEU A 49 2.30 -6.80 30.73
C LEU A 49 3.77 -6.49 31.02
N THR A 50 4.08 -5.30 31.51
CA THR A 50 5.44 -4.96 31.96
C THR A 50 5.74 -5.53 33.36
N ILE A 51 4.69 -5.90 34.12
CA ILE A 51 4.79 -6.42 35.49
C ILE A 51 3.90 -7.64 35.75
N SER A 52 3.04 -8.02 34.80
CA SER A 52 2.11 -9.14 34.90
C SER A 52 2.03 -9.90 33.57
N GLU A 53 1.30 -11.02 33.56
CA GLU A 53 1.07 -11.83 32.37
C GLU A 53 -0.43 -11.85 32.03
N ILE A 54 -0.77 -12.18 30.78
CA ILE A 54 -2.16 -12.38 30.39
C ILE A 54 -2.71 -13.59 31.17
N PRO A 55 -3.88 -13.51 31.82
CA PRO A 55 -4.43 -14.63 32.58
C PRO A 55 -4.62 -15.89 31.73
N ASP A 56 -4.33 -17.06 32.30
CA ASP A 56 -4.35 -18.36 31.61
C ASP A 56 -5.66 -18.64 30.87
N GLU A 57 -6.80 -18.27 31.48
CA GLU A 57 -8.12 -18.44 30.87
C GLU A 57 -8.32 -17.58 29.62
N ILE A 58 -7.70 -16.39 29.58
CA ILE A 58 -7.72 -15.51 28.42
C ILE A 58 -6.77 -16.02 27.34
N VAL A 59 -5.59 -16.51 27.72
CA VAL A 59 -4.66 -17.19 26.79
C VAL A 59 -5.32 -18.39 26.12
N ALA A 60 -6.04 -19.22 26.90
CA ALA A 60 -6.82 -20.33 26.35
C ALA A 60 -7.89 -19.84 25.36
N ALA A 61 -8.60 -18.76 25.69
CA ALA A 61 -9.62 -18.18 24.81
C ALA A 61 -9.07 -17.60 23.50
N LEU A 62 -7.87 -17.01 23.51
CA LEU A 62 -7.20 -16.49 22.32
C LEU A 62 -6.97 -17.57 21.25
N THR A 63 -6.79 -18.83 21.67
CA THR A 63 -6.55 -19.97 20.78
C THR A 63 -7.77 -20.88 20.58
N ASP A 64 -8.83 -20.71 21.36
CA ASP A 64 -10.07 -21.49 21.24
C ASP A 64 -10.87 -21.07 19.99
N LYS A 65 -11.17 -22.04 19.13
CA LYS A 65 -12.00 -21.89 17.93
C LYS A 65 -13.47 -21.55 18.20
N ASN A 66 -13.94 -21.78 19.42
CA ASN A 66 -15.31 -21.49 19.83
C ASN A 66 -15.47 -20.09 20.43
N VAL A 67 -14.36 -19.37 20.63
CA VAL A 67 -14.37 -17.98 21.09
C VAL A 67 -14.11 -17.06 19.90
N LEU A 68 -15.04 -16.14 19.67
CA LEU A 68 -14.91 -15.08 18.67
C LEU A 68 -14.10 -13.93 19.26
N LYS A 69 -12.95 -13.63 18.65
CA LYS A 69 -12.13 -12.47 19.00
C LYS A 69 -12.57 -11.27 18.17
N ILE A 70 -12.63 -10.10 18.78
CA ILE A 70 -13.10 -8.87 18.14
C ILE A 70 -12.14 -7.73 18.47
N ALA A 71 -11.73 -6.96 17.47
CA ALA A 71 -10.89 -5.79 17.67
C ALA A 71 -11.10 -4.75 16.56
N PHE A 72 -10.81 -3.49 16.88
CA PHE A 72 -10.83 -2.41 15.89
C PHE A 72 -9.50 -2.40 15.12
N ASN A 73 -9.49 -2.98 13.92
CA ASN A 73 -8.29 -3.32 13.14
C ASN A 73 -7.61 -4.64 13.55
N ALA A 74 -8.42 -5.69 13.77
CA ALA A 74 -8.03 -7.05 14.20
C ALA A 74 -6.78 -7.68 13.57
N GLN A 75 -6.31 -7.24 12.39
CA GLN A 75 -5.02 -7.67 11.87
C GLN A 75 -3.87 -7.32 12.82
N PHE A 76 -3.94 -6.14 13.44
CA PHE A 76 -2.88 -5.65 14.32
C PHE A 76 -2.77 -6.53 15.56
N GLU A 77 -3.87 -6.68 16.29
CA GLU A 77 -3.94 -7.47 17.53
C GLU A 77 -3.56 -8.92 17.24
N ARG A 78 -4.12 -9.51 16.18
CA ARG A 78 -3.87 -10.90 15.81
C ARG A 78 -2.41 -11.17 15.51
N VAL A 79 -1.73 -10.31 14.75
CA VAL A 79 -0.31 -10.49 14.38
C VAL A 79 0.58 -10.33 15.62
N CYS A 80 0.37 -9.27 16.40
CA CYS A 80 1.11 -8.99 17.62
C CYS A 80 0.95 -10.10 18.67
N LEU A 81 -0.29 -10.55 18.92
CA LEU A 81 -0.57 -11.64 19.86
C LEU A 81 -0.01 -12.97 19.37
N SER A 82 0.03 -13.22 18.05
CA SER A 82 0.68 -14.42 17.51
C SER A 82 2.16 -14.47 17.88
N LYS A 83 2.86 -13.34 17.74
CA LYS A 83 4.27 -13.20 18.14
C LYS A 83 4.42 -13.40 19.65
N HIS A 84 3.60 -12.73 20.44
CA HIS A 84 3.68 -12.78 21.91
C HIS A 84 3.43 -14.19 22.47
N LEU A 85 2.43 -14.91 21.94
CA LEU A 85 2.11 -16.28 22.34
C LEU A 85 3.10 -17.32 21.80
N GLY A 86 4.03 -16.93 20.92
CA GLY A 86 5.00 -17.84 20.31
C GLY A 86 4.35 -18.94 19.46
N VAL A 87 3.17 -18.68 18.88
CA VAL A 87 2.52 -19.67 18.00
C VAL A 87 3.34 -19.83 16.71
N PRO A 88 3.41 -21.04 16.14
CA PRO A 88 4.29 -21.33 14.99
C PRO A 88 3.88 -20.60 13.70
N TYR A 89 2.63 -20.14 13.63
CA TYR A 89 2.07 -19.34 12.55
C TYR A 89 1.30 -18.17 13.18
N TYR A 90 0.39 -17.55 12.44
CA TYR A 90 -0.53 -16.56 13.01
C TYR A 90 -1.81 -17.22 13.55
N LEU A 91 -2.40 -16.61 14.57
CA LEU A 91 -3.76 -16.93 15.04
C LEU A 91 -4.73 -16.92 13.84
N ASP A 92 -5.63 -17.91 13.78
CA ASP A 92 -6.47 -18.13 12.59
C ASP A 92 -7.47 -16.97 12.40
N PRO A 93 -7.38 -16.22 11.29
CA PRO A 93 -8.26 -15.08 11.05
C PRO A 93 -9.75 -15.45 10.91
N ALA A 94 -10.10 -16.74 10.75
CA ALA A 94 -11.49 -17.18 10.76
C ALA A 94 -12.18 -17.03 12.14
N GLN A 95 -11.40 -16.87 13.21
CA GLN A 95 -11.89 -16.71 14.58
C GLN A 95 -11.92 -15.23 15.02
N TRP A 96 -11.71 -14.30 14.08
CA TRP A 96 -11.56 -12.87 14.35
C TRP A 96 -12.53 -12.05 13.52
N HIS A 97 -13.29 -11.17 14.17
CA HIS A 97 -14.06 -10.13 13.50
C HIS A 97 -13.39 -8.77 13.69
N CYS A 98 -13.36 -8.00 12.60
CA CYS A 98 -12.74 -6.68 12.59
C CYS A 98 -13.82 -5.59 12.50
N THR A 99 -13.97 -4.81 13.56
CA THR A 99 -15.00 -3.75 13.62
C THR A 99 -14.73 -2.63 12.61
N MET A 100 -13.46 -2.40 12.27
CA MET A 100 -13.09 -1.52 11.15
C MET A 100 -13.58 -2.06 9.80
N VAL A 101 -13.53 -3.38 9.57
CA VAL A 101 -14.04 -3.98 8.32
C VAL A 101 -15.55 -3.86 8.25
N HIS A 102 -16.26 -4.10 9.35
CA HIS A 102 -17.71 -3.88 9.44
C HIS A 102 -18.07 -2.43 9.10
N ALA A 103 -17.34 -1.46 9.66
CA ALA A 103 -17.53 -0.05 9.34
C ALA A 103 -17.27 0.24 7.85
N ASN A 104 -16.17 -0.26 7.30
CA ASN A 104 -15.81 -0.04 5.90
C ASN A 104 -16.79 -0.67 4.91
N GLU A 105 -17.36 -1.83 5.23
CA GLU A 105 -18.40 -2.48 4.42
C GLU A 105 -19.60 -1.55 4.20
N LEU A 106 -19.97 -0.81 5.25
CA LEU A 106 -21.03 0.19 5.25
C LEU A 106 -20.57 1.58 4.72
N GLY A 107 -19.35 1.68 4.21
CA GLY A 107 -18.79 2.94 3.69
C GLY A 107 -18.43 3.98 4.75
N LEU A 108 -18.35 3.57 6.02
CA LEU A 108 -18.02 4.45 7.15
C LEU A 108 -16.49 4.70 7.25
N PRO A 109 -16.05 5.69 8.05
CA PRO A 109 -14.63 5.97 8.24
C PRO A 109 -13.86 4.79 8.86
N ALA A 110 -12.66 4.52 8.35
CA ALA A 110 -11.81 3.42 8.83
C ALA A 110 -11.08 3.71 10.16
N SER A 111 -11.09 4.94 10.65
CA SER A 111 -10.45 5.33 11.92
C SER A 111 -11.44 5.17 13.07
N LEU A 112 -11.00 4.59 14.20
CA LEU A 112 -11.82 4.41 15.40
C LEU A 112 -12.49 5.73 15.83
N GLY A 113 -11.66 6.77 15.98
CA GLY A 113 -12.14 8.09 16.40
C GLY A 113 -13.02 8.79 15.35
N GLN A 114 -12.79 8.59 14.05
CA GLN A 114 -13.66 9.16 13.02
C GLN A 114 -14.99 8.41 12.92
N CYS A 115 -14.97 7.09 13.07
CA CYS A 115 -16.17 6.25 13.07
C CYS A 115 -17.05 6.55 14.29
N ALA A 116 -16.45 6.63 15.49
CA ALA A 116 -17.15 7.00 16.72
C ALA A 116 -17.85 8.36 16.61
N LYS A 117 -17.16 9.36 16.06
CA LYS A 117 -17.74 10.69 15.82
C LYS A 117 -18.87 10.65 14.80
N TYR A 118 -18.68 9.93 13.69
CA TYR A 118 -19.70 9.82 12.64
C TYR A 118 -20.97 9.15 13.15
N LEU A 119 -20.84 8.08 13.94
CA LEU A 119 -21.97 7.36 14.54
C LEU A 119 -22.59 8.09 15.74
N ASN A 120 -21.98 9.20 16.17
CA ASN A 120 -22.41 10.02 17.30
C ASN A 120 -22.69 9.17 18.56
N ILE A 121 -21.75 8.29 18.88
CA ILE A 121 -21.78 7.50 20.12
C ILE A 121 -21.26 8.33 21.31
N GLU A 122 -21.69 7.98 22.52
CA GLU A 122 -21.26 8.67 23.73
C GLU A 122 -19.77 8.41 24.02
N GLN A 123 -19.34 7.15 23.87
CA GLN A 123 -17.94 6.76 24.00
C GLN A 123 -17.14 7.34 22.83
N GLN A 124 -16.12 8.14 23.14
CA GLN A 124 -15.23 8.73 22.14
C GLN A 124 -13.79 8.29 22.37
N LYS A 125 -13.01 8.19 21.29
CA LYS A 125 -11.57 7.92 21.36
C LYS A 125 -10.87 9.09 22.06
N ASP A 126 -10.00 8.77 23.03
CA ASP A 126 -9.24 9.80 23.73
C ASP A 126 -8.19 10.44 22.79
N THR A 127 -8.18 11.77 22.76
CA THR A 127 -7.22 12.55 21.97
C THR A 127 -5.79 12.51 22.54
N ARG A 128 -5.63 12.18 23.82
CA ARG A 128 -4.32 12.05 24.51
C ARG A 128 -3.51 10.86 24.00
N GLY A 129 -4.17 9.82 23.45
CA GLY A 129 -3.54 8.56 23.02
C GLY A 129 -2.33 8.74 22.08
N THR A 130 -2.43 9.65 21.10
CA THR A 130 -1.32 9.91 20.16
C THR A 130 -0.02 10.31 20.87
N GLN A 131 -0.10 11.10 21.94
CA GLN A 131 1.09 11.53 22.68
C GLN A 131 1.66 10.40 23.53
N LEU A 132 0.80 9.53 24.08
CA LEU A 132 1.19 8.38 24.89
C LEU A 132 1.85 7.29 24.04
N ILE A 133 1.26 6.95 22.88
CA ILE A 133 1.85 6.03 21.89
C ILE A 133 3.23 6.53 21.45
N ASN A 134 3.36 7.82 21.11
CA ASN A 134 4.68 8.37 20.73
C ASN A 134 5.70 8.35 21.88
N PHE A 135 5.24 8.28 23.13
CA PHE A 135 6.11 8.28 24.30
C PHE A 135 6.55 6.87 24.70
N PHE A 136 5.62 5.91 24.79
CA PHE A 136 5.86 4.55 25.28
C PHE A 136 6.08 3.52 24.16
N SER A 137 5.38 3.65 23.02
CA SER A 137 5.36 2.64 21.95
C SER A 137 6.45 2.80 20.89
N LYS A 138 7.30 3.82 21.01
CA LYS A 138 8.35 4.16 20.03
C LYS A 138 9.69 4.46 20.69
N PRO A 139 10.82 4.26 19.99
CA PRO A 139 12.11 4.75 20.46
C PRO A 139 12.08 6.27 20.68
N CYS A 140 12.81 6.73 21.69
CA CYS A 140 12.98 8.14 21.95
C CYS A 140 14.41 8.59 21.62
N LYS A 141 14.56 9.84 21.16
CA LYS A 141 15.88 10.40 20.88
C LYS A 141 16.65 10.59 22.20
N PRO A 142 17.91 10.15 22.29
CA PRO A 142 18.72 10.38 23.48
C PRO A 142 19.01 11.88 23.65
N THR A 143 18.74 12.41 24.82
CA THR A 143 18.97 13.81 25.19
C THR A 143 19.51 13.91 26.61
N LYS A 144 20.17 15.01 26.96
CA LYS A 144 20.61 15.23 28.34
C LYS A 144 19.43 15.23 29.33
N LYS A 145 18.27 15.75 28.93
CA LYS A 145 17.06 15.84 29.78
C LYS A 145 16.46 14.48 30.12
N ASN A 146 16.53 13.51 29.20
CA ASN A 146 15.98 12.17 29.42
C ASN A 146 17.04 11.16 29.90
N GLY A 147 18.24 11.62 30.30
CA GLY A 147 19.31 10.75 30.76
C GLY A 147 19.96 9.93 29.64
N MET A 148 19.95 10.42 28.40
CA MET A 148 20.46 9.73 27.21
C MET A 148 19.76 8.39 26.90
N ARG A 149 18.57 8.16 27.46
CA ARG A 149 17.79 6.95 27.17
C ARG A 149 17.25 6.95 25.73
N THR A 150 17.09 5.75 25.19
CA THR A 150 16.58 5.47 23.84
C THR A 150 15.15 4.91 23.83
N ARG A 151 14.58 4.64 25.02
CA ARG A 151 13.20 4.18 25.22
C ARG A 151 12.64 4.80 26.51
N ASN A 152 11.33 5.08 26.54
CA ASN A 152 10.65 5.43 27.79
C ASN A 152 9.93 4.20 28.35
N LEU A 153 10.13 3.92 29.64
CA LEU A 153 9.52 2.83 30.39
C LEU A 153 8.43 3.41 31.32
N PRO A 154 7.51 2.58 31.85
CA PRO A 154 6.47 3.01 32.78
C PRO A 154 7.02 3.84 33.95
N GLU A 155 8.12 3.40 34.57
CA GLU A 155 8.81 4.07 35.68
C GLU A 155 9.30 5.50 35.37
N HIS A 156 9.51 5.83 34.08
CA HIS A 156 9.93 7.17 33.69
C HIS A 156 8.79 8.20 33.70
N ALA A 157 7.54 7.76 33.67
CA ALA A 157 6.36 8.63 33.75
C ALA A 157 5.11 7.87 34.26
N PRO A 158 5.05 7.48 35.54
CA PRO A 158 3.97 6.63 36.07
C PRO A 158 2.56 7.21 35.89
N GLU A 159 2.39 8.53 36.03
CA GLU A 159 1.08 9.18 35.80
C GLU A 159 0.63 9.08 34.34
N LYS A 160 1.57 9.18 33.39
CA LYS A 160 1.27 8.99 31.97
C LYS A 160 0.97 7.53 31.66
N TRP A 161 1.64 6.62 32.35
CA TRP A 161 1.40 5.19 32.22
C TRP A 161 -0.02 4.82 32.66
N GLN A 162 -0.46 5.33 33.82
CA GLN A 162 -1.84 5.16 34.28
C GLN A 162 -2.84 5.71 33.26
N THR A 163 -2.56 6.88 32.68
CA THR A 163 -3.40 7.46 31.61
C THR A 163 -3.40 6.57 30.35
N PHE A 164 -2.31 5.84 30.08
CA PHE A 164 -2.20 4.95 28.94
C PHE A 164 -3.01 3.67 29.12
N ILE A 165 -3.06 3.14 30.35
CA ILE A 165 -3.97 2.05 30.75
C ILE A 165 -5.42 2.48 30.55
N GLU A 166 -5.81 3.66 31.07
CA GLU A 166 -7.17 4.20 30.89
C GLU A 166 -7.53 4.39 29.40
N TYR A 167 -6.56 4.82 28.59
CA TYR A 167 -6.75 4.97 27.15
C TYR A 167 -6.98 3.64 26.44
N CYS A 168 -6.19 2.61 26.74
CA CYS A 168 -6.36 1.26 26.18
C CYS A 168 -7.75 0.68 26.53
N ILE A 169 -8.16 0.83 27.80
CA ILE A 169 -9.52 0.47 28.26
C ILE A 169 -10.59 1.24 27.47
N GLN A 170 -10.40 2.54 27.27
CA GLN A 170 -11.35 3.38 26.55
C GLN A 170 -11.50 2.95 25.08
N ASP A 171 -10.42 2.54 24.41
CA ASP A 171 -10.48 2.11 23.01
C ASP A 171 -11.32 0.83 22.83
N VAL A 172 -11.24 -0.14 23.76
CA VAL A 172 -12.16 -1.31 23.77
C VAL A 172 -13.62 -0.87 24.00
N ASN A 173 -13.87 0.05 24.93
CA ASN A 173 -15.23 0.57 25.16
C ASN A 173 -15.81 1.27 23.93
N VAL A 174 -14.99 2.06 23.22
CA VAL A 174 -15.38 2.73 21.97
C VAL A 174 -15.63 1.70 20.86
N GLU A 175 -14.77 0.70 20.73
CA GLU A 175 -14.93 -0.40 19.77
C GLU A 175 -16.26 -1.13 19.99
N MET A 176 -16.55 -1.57 21.22
CA MET A 176 -17.80 -2.25 21.55
C MET A 176 -19.03 -1.37 21.28
N ALA A 177 -18.95 -0.06 21.59
CA ALA A 177 -20.02 0.88 21.31
C ALA A 177 -20.28 1.04 19.80
N ILE A 178 -19.22 1.06 18.98
CA ILE A 178 -19.33 1.04 17.51
C ILE A 178 -19.97 -0.28 17.08
N ALA A 179 -19.41 -1.43 17.48
CA ALA A 179 -19.90 -2.75 17.11
C ALA A 179 -21.41 -2.90 17.42
N ASN A 180 -21.85 -2.45 18.59
CA ASN A 180 -23.27 -2.46 18.97
C ASN A 180 -24.17 -1.66 18.02
N LYS A 181 -23.71 -0.52 17.50
CA LYS A 181 -24.44 0.24 16.46
C LYS A 181 -24.45 -0.51 15.13
N LEU A 182 -23.31 -1.07 14.74
CA LEU A 182 -23.12 -1.73 13.45
C LEU A 182 -23.85 -3.08 13.36
N ASN A 183 -24.05 -3.79 14.47
CA ASN A 183 -24.73 -5.09 14.53
C ASN A 183 -26.17 -5.08 14.00
N ARG A 184 -26.78 -3.89 13.82
CA ARG A 184 -28.07 -3.72 13.13
C ARG A 184 -28.00 -4.02 11.63
N PHE A 185 -26.80 -3.98 11.05
CA PHE A 185 -26.48 -4.23 9.65
C PHE A 185 -25.33 -5.24 9.57
N PRO A 186 -25.60 -6.53 9.84
CA PRO A 186 -24.54 -7.53 9.95
C PRO A 186 -23.82 -7.72 8.60
N VAL A 187 -22.49 -7.84 8.67
CA VAL A 187 -21.67 -8.17 7.50
C VAL A 187 -22.03 -9.58 7.01
N PRO A 188 -22.28 -9.79 5.70
CA PRO A 188 -22.56 -11.11 5.16
C PRO A 188 -21.43 -12.12 5.42
N GLU A 189 -21.77 -13.38 5.65
CA GLU A 189 -20.77 -14.45 5.88
C GLU A 189 -19.78 -14.59 4.70
N SER A 190 -20.23 -14.30 3.48
CA SER A 190 -19.37 -14.27 2.29
C SER A 190 -18.25 -13.23 2.40
N GLU A 191 -18.53 -12.06 2.97
CA GLU A 191 -17.54 -11.01 3.17
C GLU A 191 -16.54 -11.39 4.27
N TRP A 192 -16.99 -12.04 5.34
CA TRP A 192 -16.07 -12.58 6.36
C TRP A 192 -15.15 -13.65 5.78
N LYS A 193 -15.66 -14.53 4.90
CA LYS A 193 -14.81 -15.50 4.19
C LYS A 193 -13.76 -14.82 3.31
N LEU A 194 -14.12 -13.72 2.63
CA LEU A 194 -13.18 -12.93 1.83
C LEU A 194 -12.16 -12.20 2.71
N TYR A 195 -12.57 -11.64 3.85
CA TYR A 195 -11.68 -11.07 4.84
C TYR A 195 -10.68 -12.12 5.36
N THR A 196 -11.14 -13.30 5.77
CA THR A 196 -10.28 -14.40 6.20
C THR A 196 -9.28 -14.79 5.10
N LEU A 197 -9.70 -14.82 3.83
CA LEU A 197 -8.81 -15.09 2.70
C LEU A 197 -7.74 -14.00 2.54
N ASP A 198 -8.12 -12.71 2.58
CA ASP A 198 -7.19 -11.58 2.55
C ASP A 198 -6.15 -11.68 3.69
N GLN A 199 -6.60 -11.98 4.91
CA GLN A 199 -5.70 -12.14 6.05
C GLN A 199 -4.74 -13.31 5.86
N ARG A 200 -5.20 -14.47 5.36
CA ARG A 200 -4.32 -15.62 5.05
C ARG A 200 -3.33 -15.33 3.93
N ILE A 201 -3.70 -14.51 2.94
CA ILE A 201 -2.78 -14.05 1.90
C ILE A 201 -1.69 -13.17 2.51
N ASN A 202 -2.08 -12.24 3.38
CA ASN A 202 -1.15 -11.36 4.09
C ASN A 202 -0.24 -12.10 5.06
N ASP A 203 -0.78 -13.05 5.83
CA ASP A 203 -0.03 -13.95 6.72
C ASP A 203 1.02 -14.75 5.96
N ARG A 204 0.66 -15.26 4.78
CA ARG A 204 1.60 -16.01 3.94
C ARG A 204 2.70 -15.12 3.38
N GLY A 205 2.40 -13.86 3.06
CA GLY A 205 3.35 -12.93 2.45
C GLY A 205 3.85 -13.35 1.06
N ALA A 206 4.77 -12.56 0.50
CA ALA A 206 5.44 -12.82 -0.76
C ALA A 206 6.97 -12.79 -0.57
N GLU A 207 7.68 -13.74 -1.17
CA GLU A 207 9.14 -13.81 -1.06
C GLU A 207 9.80 -12.71 -1.87
N ILE A 208 10.89 -12.17 -1.32
CA ILE A 208 11.63 -11.07 -1.92
C ILE A 208 13.00 -11.56 -2.39
N ASP A 209 13.35 -11.24 -3.64
CA ASP A 209 14.73 -11.34 -4.12
C ASP A 209 15.56 -10.21 -3.51
N HIS A 210 16.14 -10.49 -2.34
CA HIS A 210 16.86 -9.50 -1.56
C HIS A 210 18.12 -9.00 -2.29
N GLU A 211 18.86 -9.88 -2.97
CA GLU A 211 20.03 -9.49 -3.74
C GLU A 211 19.68 -8.48 -4.83
N LEU A 212 18.58 -8.72 -5.56
CA LEU A 212 18.12 -7.78 -6.56
C LEU A 212 17.70 -6.45 -5.93
N ALA A 213 16.95 -6.50 -4.83
CA ALA A 213 16.45 -5.29 -4.18
C ALA A 213 17.59 -4.41 -3.64
N THR A 214 18.55 -5.00 -2.94
CA THR A 214 19.72 -4.31 -2.39
C THR A 214 20.62 -3.76 -3.50
N ALA A 215 20.92 -4.56 -4.52
CA ALA A 215 21.74 -4.08 -5.62
C ALA A 215 21.06 -2.93 -6.39
N ALA A 216 19.74 -3.00 -6.58
CA ALA A 216 18.99 -1.90 -7.18
C ALA A 216 19.02 -0.64 -6.30
N ILE A 217 18.89 -0.76 -4.98
CA ILE A 217 18.99 0.37 -4.03
C ILE A 217 20.34 1.06 -4.18
N ASP A 218 21.43 0.29 -4.21
CA ASP A 218 22.79 0.82 -4.30
C ASP A 218 23.02 1.55 -5.63
N ILE A 219 22.68 0.93 -6.76
CA ILE A 219 22.78 1.57 -8.09
C ILE A 219 21.97 2.86 -8.13
N MET A 220 20.75 2.87 -7.57
CA MET A 220 19.94 4.09 -7.55
C MET A 220 20.51 5.16 -6.63
N ALA A 221 21.18 4.80 -5.54
CA ALA A 221 21.84 5.74 -4.65
C ALA A 221 22.98 6.44 -5.38
N ASP A 222 23.84 5.68 -6.06
CA ASP A 222 24.97 6.18 -6.85
C ASP A 222 24.50 7.09 -7.99
N LEU A 223 23.48 6.65 -8.75
CA LEU A 223 22.87 7.47 -9.80
C LEU A 223 22.23 8.75 -9.25
N SER A 224 21.63 8.67 -8.06
CA SER A 224 21.02 9.83 -7.43
C SER A 224 22.05 10.85 -6.99
N GLU A 225 23.16 10.38 -6.42
CA GLU A 225 24.28 11.24 -6.03
C GLU A 225 24.95 11.89 -7.24
N ALA A 226 25.27 11.10 -8.27
CA ALA A 226 25.87 11.59 -9.51
C ALA A 226 24.99 12.65 -10.19
N GLY A 227 23.70 12.35 -10.38
CA GLY A 227 22.76 13.29 -11.00
C GLY A 227 22.55 14.56 -10.18
N LEU A 228 22.59 14.47 -8.84
CA LEU A 228 22.53 15.67 -7.99
C LEU A 228 23.78 16.52 -8.10
N ASN A 229 24.96 15.92 -8.16
CA ASN A 229 26.22 16.65 -8.34
C ASN A 229 26.27 17.33 -9.71
N GLU A 230 25.78 16.67 -10.76
CA GLU A 230 25.66 17.26 -12.09
C GLU A 230 24.65 18.43 -12.11
N MET A 231 23.48 18.27 -11.49
CA MET A 231 22.53 19.37 -11.34
C MET A 231 23.13 20.54 -10.56
N LYS A 232 23.92 20.30 -9.51
CA LYS A 232 24.63 21.36 -8.78
C LYS A 232 25.64 22.08 -9.69
N ALA A 233 26.39 21.35 -10.50
CA ALA A 233 27.35 21.93 -11.43
C ALA A 233 26.67 22.81 -12.49
N LEU A 234 25.52 22.38 -13.04
CA LEU A 234 24.77 23.13 -14.05
C LEU A 234 24.02 24.34 -13.49
N THR A 235 23.54 24.25 -12.24
CA THR A 235 22.64 25.27 -11.66
C THR A 235 23.33 26.21 -10.67
N GLY A 236 24.45 25.80 -10.06
CA GLY A 236 25.07 26.50 -8.94
C GLY A 236 24.27 26.46 -7.63
N LEU A 237 23.19 25.69 -7.56
CA LEU A 237 22.32 25.62 -6.38
C LEU A 237 22.93 24.73 -5.29
N GLU A 238 22.80 25.13 -4.02
CA GLU A 238 23.19 24.29 -2.89
C GLU A 238 22.35 23.01 -2.81
N ASN A 239 21.04 23.12 -3.09
CA ASN A 239 20.12 21.99 -3.08
C ASN A 239 19.20 22.02 -4.32
N PRO A 240 19.63 21.41 -5.46
CA PRO A 240 18.82 21.34 -6.68
C PRO A 240 17.53 20.52 -6.53
N ASN A 241 17.40 19.69 -5.48
CA ASN A 241 16.15 18.99 -5.15
C ASN A 241 15.09 19.91 -4.51
N SER A 242 15.48 21.08 -4.00
CA SER A 242 14.53 22.02 -3.45
C SER A 242 13.67 22.62 -4.55
N LEU A 243 12.36 22.33 -4.51
CA LEU A 243 11.41 22.85 -5.48
C LEU A 243 11.45 24.39 -5.56
N ALA A 244 11.64 25.06 -4.43
CA ALA A 244 11.72 26.51 -4.36
C ALA A 244 12.99 27.05 -5.03
N GLN A 245 14.16 26.47 -4.73
CA GLN A 245 15.42 26.90 -5.33
C GLN A 245 15.42 26.68 -6.85
N LEU A 246 14.96 25.51 -7.29
CA LEU A 246 14.94 25.19 -8.71
C LEU A 246 13.93 26.03 -9.50
N LYS A 247 12.77 26.37 -8.92
CA LYS A 247 11.82 27.30 -9.55
C LYS A 247 12.43 28.69 -9.76
N LYS A 248 13.11 29.21 -8.73
CA LYS A 248 13.78 30.49 -8.79
C LYS A 248 14.86 30.49 -9.88
N TRP A 249 15.67 29.44 -9.95
CA TRP A 249 16.69 29.29 -10.99
C TRP A 249 16.06 29.25 -12.39
N LEU A 250 14.96 28.50 -12.59
CA LEU A 250 14.25 28.44 -13.87
C LEU A 250 13.68 29.81 -14.30
N GLU A 251 13.19 30.61 -13.35
CA GLU A 251 12.78 32.00 -13.58
C GLU A 251 13.95 32.88 -14.03
N GLU A 252 15.11 32.76 -13.37
CA GLU A 252 16.34 33.47 -13.72
C GLU A 252 16.88 33.08 -15.12
N GLN A 253 16.65 31.83 -15.56
CA GLN A 253 16.95 31.37 -16.92
C GLN A 253 15.89 31.76 -17.97
N GLY A 254 14.86 32.52 -17.60
CA GLY A 254 13.80 32.96 -18.51
C GLY A 254 12.76 31.89 -18.87
N THR A 255 12.68 30.80 -18.10
CA THR A 255 11.78 29.66 -18.34
C THR A 255 10.92 29.34 -17.11
N PRO A 256 10.00 30.22 -16.69
CA PRO A 256 9.20 30.01 -15.47
C PRO A 256 8.26 28.81 -15.58
N PHE A 257 8.17 28.00 -14.52
CA PHE A 257 7.22 26.87 -14.41
C PHE A 257 6.31 27.03 -13.19
N GLU A 258 5.00 27.08 -13.41
CA GLU A 258 4.02 27.01 -12.31
C GLU A 258 4.09 25.68 -11.55
N LYS A 259 4.24 24.58 -12.28
CA LYS A 259 4.33 23.22 -11.75
C LYS A 259 5.42 22.46 -12.48
N LEU A 260 6.21 21.70 -11.71
CA LEU A 260 7.30 20.86 -12.22
C LEU A 260 6.93 19.38 -12.13
N GLY A 261 5.66 19.08 -12.44
CA GLY A 261 5.17 17.71 -12.52
C GLY A 261 5.66 17.04 -13.80
N LYS A 262 5.83 15.71 -13.77
CA LYS A 262 6.37 14.91 -14.87
C LYS A 262 5.75 15.23 -16.24
N GLU A 263 4.42 15.31 -16.31
CA GLU A 263 3.71 15.60 -17.57
C GLU A 263 4.03 17.00 -18.13
N VAL A 264 4.16 17.99 -17.26
CA VAL A 264 4.46 19.39 -17.66
C VAL A 264 5.88 19.48 -18.19
N VAL A 265 6.83 18.85 -17.48
CA VAL A 265 8.24 18.86 -17.87
C VAL A 265 8.45 18.10 -19.19
N LEU A 266 7.84 16.93 -19.36
CA LEU A 266 7.92 16.17 -20.62
C LEU A 266 7.35 16.95 -21.81
N LYS A 267 6.22 17.65 -21.63
CA LYS A 267 5.66 18.50 -22.69
C LYS A 267 6.60 19.64 -23.05
N ALA A 268 7.19 20.31 -22.06
CA ALA A 268 8.13 21.40 -22.31
C ALA A 268 9.39 20.91 -23.06
N LEU A 269 9.95 19.75 -22.66
CA LEU A 269 11.07 19.13 -23.37
C LEU A 269 10.72 18.75 -24.81
N ALA A 270 9.50 18.26 -25.05
CA ALA A 270 9.03 17.89 -26.39
C ALA A 270 8.83 19.09 -27.33
N LEU A 271 8.53 20.29 -26.79
CA LEU A 271 8.42 21.51 -27.60
C LEU A 271 9.79 21.98 -28.14
N GLY A 272 10.90 21.55 -27.54
CA GLY A 272 12.25 21.82 -28.03
C GLY A 272 12.68 23.29 -27.98
N ASN A 273 11.95 24.15 -27.28
CA ASN A 273 12.19 25.60 -27.21
C ASN A 273 12.89 26.06 -25.92
N LEU A 274 13.48 25.13 -25.17
CA LEU A 274 14.17 25.41 -23.91
C LEU A 274 15.66 25.65 -24.15
N PRO A 275 16.32 26.54 -23.39
CA PRO A 275 17.77 26.58 -23.32
C PRO A 275 18.36 25.20 -22.99
N GLU A 276 19.51 24.88 -23.58
CA GLU A 276 20.14 23.56 -23.47
C GLU A 276 20.39 23.16 -22.00
N ASN A 277 20.98 24.07 -21.21
CA ASN A 277 21.21 23.87 -19.78
C ASN A 277 19.91 23.63 -19.00
N VAL A 278 18.82 24.33 -19.34
CA VAL A 278 17.50 24.12 -18.73
C VAL A 278 16.95 22.75 -19.11
N ALA A 279 17.05 22.36 -20.38
CA ALA A 279 16.59 21.07 -20.85
C ALA A 279 17.34 19.91 -20.17
N GLU A 280 18.66 20.03 -19.99
CA GLU A 280 19.49 19.05 -19.28
C GLU A 280 19.10 18.93 -17.80
N VAL A 281 18.99 20.04 -17.08
CA VAL A 281 18.56 20.05 -15.67
C VAL A 281 17.17 19.44 -15.50
N LEU A 282 16.25 19.70 -16.43
CA LEU A 282 14.91 19.12 -16.41
C LEU A 282 14.92 17.61 -16.71
N LYS A 283 15.77 17.13 -17.62
CA LYS A 283 15.98 15.69 -17.89
C LYS A 283 16.55 14.99 -16.66
N LEU A 284 17.59 15.55 -16.03
CA LEU A 284 18.19 15.02 -14.80
C LEU A 284 17.17 14.97 -13.65
N ARG A 285 16.38 16.02 -13.49
CA ARG A 285 15.31 16.00 -12.49
C ARG A 285 14.29 14.88 -12.73
N LEU A 286 13.91 14.66 -13.98
CA LEU A 286 12.97 13.59 -14.33
C LEU A 286 13.53 12.21 -13.97
N SER A 287 14.81 11.95 -14.23
CA SER A 287 15.46 10.68 -13.87
C SER A 287 15.56 10.51 -12.34
N LEU A 288 15.92 11.56 -11.60
CA LEU A 288 16.00 11.56 -10.13
C LEU A 288 14.65 11.43 -9.43
N SER A 289 13.56 11.89 -10.06
CA SER A 289 12.21 11.83 -9.49
C SER A 289 11.55 10.42 -9.48
N ASN A 290 12.32 9.36 -9.73
CA ASN A 290 11.82 8.02 -9.97
C ASN A 290 11.27 7.35 -8.68
N SER A 291 9.99 6.99 -8.70
CA SER A 291 9.33 6.25 -7.60
C SER A 291 9.86 4.83 -7.36
N SER A 292 10.69 4.31 -8.26
CA SER A 292 11.21 2.94 -8.23
C SER A 292 12.07 2.67 -7.00
N THR A 293 12.88 3.65 -6.57
CA THR A 293 13.72 3.57 -5.37
C THR A 293 12.89 3.26 -4.12
N LYS A 294 11.74 3.91 -3.97
CA LYS A 294 10.84 3.67 -2.83
C LYS A 294 10.28 2.25 -2.80
N LYS A 295 10.10 1.61 -3.97
CA LYS A 295 9.57 0.25 -4.04
C LYS A 295 10.62 -0.78 -3.62
N TYR A 296 11.86 -0.63 -4.07
CA TYR A 296 12.95 -1.49 -3.62
C TYR A 296 13.28 -1.28 -2.14
N LEU A 297 13.35 -0.02 -1.68
CA LEU A 297 13.49 0.27 -0.25
C LEU A 297 12.36 -0.34 0.58
N MET A 298 11.12 -0.37 0.06
CA MET A 298 10.00 -1.00 0.75
C MET A 298 10.12 -2.53 0.78
N MET A 299 10.59 -3.15 -0.31
CA MET A 299 10.88 -4.60 -0.34
C MET A 299 11.90 -4.98 0.72
N ASP A 300 12.92 -4.14 0.90
CA ASP A 300 13.99 -4.40 1.87
C ASP A 300 13.55 -4.10 3.31
N ASN A 301 13.04 -2.89 3.57
CA ASN A 301 12.68 -2.44 4.92
C ASN A 301 11.52 -3.24 5.54
N ALA A 302 10.52 -3.66 4.74
CA ALA A 302 9.37 -4.41 5.24
C ALA A 302 9.56 -5.94 5.18
N ARG A 303 10.77 -6.42 4.83
CA ARG A 303 11.09 -7.85 4.83
C ARG A 303 11.18 -8.39 6.26
N CYS A 304 10.40 -9.42 6.54
CA CYS A 304 10.43 -10.16 7.78
C CYS A 304 11.58 -11.19 7.79
N SER A 305 11.85 -11.76 8.95
CA SER A 305 12.90 -12.74 9.22
C SER A 305 12.81 -14.02 8.37
N ASP A 306 11.62 -14.31 7.82
CA ASP A 306 11.36 -15.43 6.91
C ASP A 306 11.66 -15.14 5.42
N ASN A 307 12.26 -13.98 5.13
CA ASN A 307 12.55 -13.46 3.78
C ASN A 307 11.36 -12.98 2.97
N ARG A 308 10.20 -12.76 3.61
CA ARG A 308 8.97 -12.37 2.91
C ARG A 308 8.51 -10.99 3.34
N ILE A 309 7.74 -10.35 2.47
CA ILE A 309 6.95 -9.16 2.80
C ILE A 309 5.50 -9.58 3.03
N HIS A 310 4.91 -9.12 4.13
CA HIS A 310 3.56 -9.46 4.56
C HIS A 310 2.68 -8.21 4.63
N GLY A 311 1.36 -8.38 4.76
CA GLY A 311 0.45 -7.24 4.94
C GLY A 311 0.38 -6.27 3.75
N ILE A 312 0.70 -6.74 2.54
CA ILE A 312 0.75 -5.91 1.31
C ILE A 312 -0.63 -5.64 0.69
N LEU A 313 -1.69 -6.24 1.23
CA LEU A 313 -3.07 -6.04 0.81
C LEU A 313 -3.94 -5.64 2.00
N GLN A 314 -4.98 -4.85 1.75
CA GLN A 314 -5.99 -4.51 2.72
C GLN A 314 -7.40 -4.75 2.15
N PHE A 315 -8.12 -5.65 2.80
CA PHE A 315 -9.56 -5.86 2.61
C PHE A 315 -10.34 -4.55 2.78
N TYR A 316 -11.25 -4.24 1.85
CA TYR A 316 -12.01 -2.98 1.83
C TYR A 316 -11.16 -1.70 1.92
N GLY A 317 -9.88 -1.75 1.51
CA GLY A 317 -9.01 -0.58 1.51
C GLY A 317 -9.49 0.57 0.61
N ALA A 318 -10.37 0.29 -0.36
CA ALA A 318 -11.16 1.26 -1.11
C ALA A 318 -12.67 1.05 -0.85
N ASN A 319 -13.07 1.32 0.40
CA ASN A 319 -14.35 0.97 1.00
C ASN A 319 -15.59 1.33 0.17
N ARG A 320 -15.63 2.49 -0.47
CA ARG A 320 -16.75 2.93 -1.34
C ARG A 320 -17.08 1.99 -2.50
N THR A 321 -16.16 1.12 -2.88
CA THR A 321 -16.32 0.16 -4.00
C THR A 321 -16.14 -1.29 -3.58
N GLY A 322 -15.82 -1.56 -2.30
CA GLY A 322 -15.44 -2.89 -1.81
C GLY A 322 -14.08 -3.41 -2.30
N ARG A 323 -13.34 -2.65 -3.13
CA ARG A 323 -12.05 -3.10 -3.66
C ARG A 323 -10.99 -3.20 -2.57
N TRP A 324 -10.17 -4.23 -2.65
CA TRP A 324 -8.96 -4.36 -1.86
C TRP A 324 -7.94 -3.33 -2.34
N ALA A 325 -7.07 -2.87 -1.43
CA ALA A 325 -6.04 -1.90 -1.76
C ALA A 325 -4.64 -2.44 -1.43
N GLY A 326 -3.65 -2.08 -2.25
CA GLY A 326 -2.24 -2.31 -1.93
C GLY A 326 -1.76 -1.48 -0.73
N ARG A 327 -0.95 -2.08 0.13
CA ARG A 327 -0.23 -1.46 1.24
C ARG A 327 1.27 -1.78 1.12
N LEU A 328 2.10 -0.98 1.80
CA LEU A 328 3.56 -1.11 1.73
C LEU A 328 4.05 -1.08 0.26
N LEU A 329 4.51 -2.22 -0.25
CA LEU A 329 4.76 -2.45 -1.66
C LEU A 329 3.42 -2.56 -2.39
N GLN A 330 2.85 -1.44 -2.82
CA GLN A 330 1.54 -1.37 -3.51
C GLN A 330 1.50 -2.26 -4.77
N VAL A 331 1.23 -3.56 -4.59
CA VAL A 331 1.40 -4.59 -5.63
C VAL A 331 0.45 -4.43 -6.81
N GLN A 332 -0.69 -3.78 -6.58
CA GLN A 332 -1.67 -3.42 -7.62
C GLN A 332 -1.17 -2.32 -8.57
N ASN A 333 -0.07 -1.63 -8.24
CA ASN A 333 0.51 -0.53 -9.01
C ASN A 333 1.99 -0.77 -9.35
N LEU A 334 2.39 -2.03 -9.55
CA LEU A 334 3.74 -2.34 -10.03
C LEU A 334 3.85 -2.09 -11.53
N PRO A 335 4.98 -1.52 -12.00
CA PRO A 335 5.23 -1.33 -13.43
C PRO A 335 5.09 -2.63 -14.20
N ARG A 336 4.73 -2.51 -15.48
CA ARG A 336 4.75 -3.62 -16.42
C ARG A 336 6.16 -3.76 -16.98
N ASN A 337 6.50 -4.98 -17.38
CA ASN A 337 7.80 -5.30 -17.95
C ASN A 337 7.62 -5.43 -19.46
N TYR A 338 8.54 -4.85 -20.22
CA TYR A 338 8.66 -4.96 -21.68
C TYR A 338 10.10 -5.18 -22.14
N LEU A 339 11.06 -5.29 -21.20
CA LEU A 339 12.44 -5.72 -21.48
C LEU A 339 12.46 -7.09 -22.15
N SER A 340 13.30 -7.22 -23.17
CA SER A 340 13.81 -8.52 -23.64
C SER A 340 14.79 -9.09 -22.62
N GLU A 341 14.89 -10.42 -22.53
CA GLU A 341 15.88 -11.11 -21.68
C GLU A 341 15.90 -10.64 -20.21
N ILE A 342 14.72 -10.60 -19.58
CA ILE A 342 14.53 -10.12 -18.19
C ILE A 342 15.49 -10.79 -17.20
N ASP A 343 15.78 -12.08 -17.37
CA ASP A 343 16.68 -12.82 -16.48
C ASP A 343 18.12 -12.32 -16.58
N PHE A 344 18.58 -11.96 -17.78
CA PHE A 344 19.90 -11.36 -17.98
C PHE A 344 19.98 -9.96 -17.38
N ALA A 345 18.93 -9.13 -17.55
CA ALA A 345 18.85 -7.82 -16.89
C ALA A 345 18.96 -7.95 -15.37
N ARG A 346 18.31 -8.96 -14.77
CA ARG A 346 18.40 -9.24 -13.32
C ARG A 346 19.82 -9.60 -12.91
N GLN A 347 20.52 -10.43 -13.69
CA GLN A 347 21.90 -10.81 -13.40
C GLN A 347 22.84 -9.60 -13.40
N LEU A 348 22.73 -8.72 -14.39
CA LEU A 348 23.53 -7.49 -14.45
C LEU A 348 23.27 -6.57 -13.25
N VAL A 349 22.00 -6.39 -12.87
CA VAL A 349 21.65 -5.59 -11.69
C VAL A 349 22.23 -6.22 -10.42
N LYS A 350 22.09 -7.54 -10.23
CA LYS A 350 22.67 -8.24 -9.08
C LYS A 350 24.20 -8.14 -9.03
N ALA A 351 24.86 -8.17 -10.19
CA ALA A 351 26.29 -7.96 -10.33
C ALA A 351 26.72 -6.50 -10.18
N LYS A 352 25.76 -5.56 -10.07
CA LYS A 352 25.97 -4.11 -10.11
C LYS A 352 26.74 -3.62 -11.35
N ASP A 353 26.57 -4.32 -12.47
CA ASP A 353 27.21 -4.00 -13.74
C ASP A 353 26.41 -2.91 -14.47
N VAL A 354 26.60 -1.66 -14.03
CA VAL A 354 25.91 -0.49 -14.60
C VAL A 354 26.28 -0.29 -16.07
N GLU A 355 27.56 -0.46 -16.42
CA GLU A 355 28.06 -0.35 -17.79
C GLU A 355 27.40 -1.38 -18.71
N GLY A 356 27.29 -2.64 -18.26
CA GLY A 356 26.58 -3.69 -18.97
C GLY A 356 25.09 -3.39 -19.15
N ILE A 357 24.44 -2.76 -18.17
CA ILE A 357 23.05 -2.32 -18.28
C ILE A 357 22.91 -1.22 -19.34
N GLU A 358 23.80 -0.22 -19.34
CA GLU A 358 23.78 0.89 -20.31
C GLU A 358 24.09 0.43 -21.74
N LEU A 359 24.93 -0.58 -21.90
CA LEU A 359 25.26 -1.15 -23.21
C LEU A 359 24.09 -1.94 -23.80
N MET A 360 23.35 -2.67 -22.97
CA MET A 360 22.32 -3.61 -23.40
C MET A 360 20.90 -3.03 -23.37
N TYR A 361 20.66 -2.02 -22.53
CA TYR A 361 19.33 -1.44 -22.31
C TYR A 361 19.39 0.09 -22.38
N GLU A 362 18.30 0.71 -22.86
CA GLU A 362 18.25 2.14 -23.16
C GLU A 362 18.55 3.05 -21.95
N ASN A 363 18.19 2.62 -20.74
CA ASN A 363 18.27 3.46 -19.54
C ASN A 363 18.27 2.63 -18.25
N VAL A 364 19.25 2.86 -17.36
CA VAL A 364 19.38 2.15 -16.07
C VAL A 364 18.15 2.38 -15.17
N PRO A 365 17.72 3.62 -14.85
CA PRO A 365 16.50 3.86 -14.07
C PRO A 365 15.22 3.18 -14.60
N ASP A 366 15.02 3.12 -15.92
CA ASP A 366 13.86 2.44 -16.49
C ASP A 366 14.00 0.92 -16.45
N THR A 367 15.21 0.39 -16.65
CA THR A 367 15.51 -1.04 -16.47
C THR A 367 15.18 -1.47 -15.04
N LEU A 368 15.71 -0.75 -14.04
CA LEU A 368 15.41 -1.01 -12.63
C LEU A 368 13.90 -0.90 -12.34
N LYS A 369 13.20 0.06 -12.94
CA LYS A 369 11.75 0.22 -12.79
C LYS A 369 10.96 -0.98 -13.31
N GLN A 370 11.37 -1.55 -14.45
CA GLN A 370 10.73 -2.72 -15.03
C GLN A 370 11.07 -4.01 -14.26
N LEU A 371 12.20 -4.06 -13.56
CA LEU A 371 12.56 -5.22 -12.75
C LEU A 371 11.84 -5.30 -11.40
N ILE A 372 11.15 -4.25 -10.96
CA ILE A 372 10.48 -4.22 -9.64
C ILE A 372 9.57 -5.42 -9.44
N ARG A 373 8.73 -5.75 -10.44
CA ARG A 373 7.81 -6.89 -10.30
C ARG A 373 8.54 -8.23 -10.11
N THR A 374 9.73 -8.34 -10.68
CA THR A 374 10.57 -9.54 -10.58
C THR A 374 11.27 -9.66 -9.22
N GLY A 375 11.28 -8.59 -8.42
CA GLY A 375 11.71 -8.64 -7.02
C GLY A 375 10.81 -9.50 -6.14
N LEU A 376 9.57 -9.77 -6.57
CA LEU A 376 8.70 -10.78 -5.96
C LEU A 376 8.98 -12.13 -6.62
N VAL A 377 9.40 -13.11 -5.82
CA VAL A 377 9.78 -14.44 -6.32
C VAL A 377 8.91 -15.53 -5.71
N ALA A 378 8.76 -16.63 -6.45
CA ALA A 378 8.13 -17.82 -5.90
C ALA A 378 9.14 -18.52 -4.97
N LYS A 379 8.62 -19.20 -3.95
CA LYS A 379 9.44 -20.09 -3.12
C LYS A 379 10.14 -21.13 -4.00
N GLU A 380 11.33 -21.54 -3.60
CA GLU A 380 12.08 -22.61 -4.28
C GLU A 380 11.20 -23.83 -4.61
N GLY A 381 11.34 -24.36 -5.83
CA GLY A 381 10.50 -25.43 -6.37
C GLY A 381 9.06 -25.05 -6.74
N HIS A 382 8.67 -23.76 -6.65
CA HIS A 382 7.33 -23.28 -7.00
C HIS A 382 7.36 -22.27 -8.16
N ARG A 383 6.19 -21.99 -8.73
CA ARG A 383 6.00 -20.95 -9.75
C ARG A 383 4.74 -20.14 -9.46
N PHE A 384 4.71 -18.90 -9.92
CA PHE A 384 3.49 -18.12 -9.91
C PHE A 384 2.53 -18.56 -11.01
N ILE A 385 1.25 -18.66 -10.67
CA ILE A 385 0.15 -18.85 -11.63
C ILE A 385 -0.68 -17.56 -11.61
N VAL A 386 -0.83 -16.95 -12.78
CA VAL A 386 -1.57 -15.70 -12.93
C VAL A 386 -2.87 -15.99 -13.68
N SER A 387 -3.98 -15.58 -13.10
CA SER A 387 -5.31 -15.62 -13.72
C SER A 387 -5.92 -14.23 -13.63
N ASP A 388 -6.50 -13.76 -14.73
CA ASP A 388 -7.15 -12.45 -14.83
C ASP A 388 -8.50 -12.55 -15.54
N PHE A 389 -9.47 -11.76 -15.11
CA PHE A 389 -10.77 -11.72 -15.78
C PHE A 389 -10.72 -10.80 -17.01
N SER A 390 -10.91 -11.37 -18.19
CA SER A 390 -10.91 -10.61 -19.44
C SER A 390 -12.09 -9.63 -19.52
N ALA A 391 -11.79 -8.33 -19.39
CA ALA A 391 -12.72 -7.22 -19.54
C ALA A 391 -13.98 -7.32 -18.64
N ILE A 392 -13.82 -7.79 -17.40
CA ILE A 392 -14.94 -8.04 -16.48
C ILE A 392 -15.84 -6.83 -16.27
N GLU A 393 -15.26 -5.64 -16.08
CA GLU A 393 -16.04 -4.42 -15.83
C GLU A 393 -16.97 -4.10 -17.01
N ALA A 394 -16.47 -4.24 -18.24
CA ALA A 394 -17.26 -4.02 -19.44
C ALA A 394 -18.38 -5.07 -19.58
N ARG A 395 -18.10 -6.33 -19.25
CA ARG A 395 -19.11 -7.41 -19.25
C ARG A 395 -20.23 -7.15 -18.24
N VAL A 396 -19.85 -6.82 -17.00
CA VAL A 396 -20.81 -6.59 -15.90
C VAL A 396 -21.68 -5.38 -16.18
N ILE A 397 -21.09 -4.28 -16.65
CA ILE A 397 -21.84 -3.06 -16.99
C ILE A 397 -22.79 -3.31 -18.17
N ALA A 398 -22.34 -3.99 -19.22
CA ALA A 398 -23.19 -4.33 -20.35
C ALA A 398 -24.38 -5.22 -19.94
N TRP A 399 -24.11 -6.21 -19.07
CA TRP A 399 -25.16 -7.07 -18.52
C TRP A 399 -26.16 -6.28 -17.68
N TYR A 400 -25.68 -5.44 -16.77
CA TYR A 400 -26.53 -4.62 -15.91
C TYR A 400 -27.36 -3.61 -16.70
N ALA A 401 -26.77 -3.00 -17.73
CA ALA A 401 -27.42 -2.03 -18.62
C ALA A 401 -28.24 -2.68 -19.75
N LYS A 402 -28.28 -4.02 -19.84
CA LYS A 402 -28.96 -4.78 -20.91
C LYS A 402 -28.53 -4.36 -22.32
N GLN A 403 -27.23 -4.15 -22.52
CA GLN A 403 -26.67 -3.82 -23.84
C GLN A 403 -26.37 -5.08 -24.65
N ASP A 404 -27.40 -5.59 -25.33
CA ASP A 404 -27.31 -6.87 -26.04
C ASP A 404 -26.18 -6.92 -27.08
N TRP A 405 -25.96 -5.85 -27.85
CA TRP A 405 -24.88 -5.82 -28.84
C TRP A 405 -23.49 -6.01 -28.22
N VAL A 406 -23.22 -5.44 -27.03
CA VAL A 406 -21.95 -5.62 -26.31
C VAL A 406 -21.82 -7.05 -25.82
N LEU A 407 -22.91 -7.62 -25.29
CA LEU A 407 -22.96 -9.00 -24.85
C LEU A 407 -22.76 -9.98 -26.01
N ASP A 408 -23.30 -9.69 -27.19
CA ASP A 408 -23.11 -10.50 -28.40
C ASP A 408 -21.68 -10.47 -28.91
N VAL A 409 -21.01 -9.31 -28.85
CA VAL A 409 -19.55 -9.24 -29.10
C VAL A 409 -18.78 -10.13 -28.13
N PHE A 410 -19.19 -10.15 -26.85
CA PHE A 410 -18.57 -11.01 -25.84
C PHE A 410 -18.90 -12.50 -25.97
N ARG A 411 -20.05 -12.87 -26.54
CA ARG A 411 -20.45 -14.25 -26.86
C ARG A 411 -19.73 -14.81 -28.08
N THR A 412 -19.31 -13.93 -28.99
CA THR A 412 -18.59 -14.28 -30.22
C THR A 412 -17.07 -14.25 -30.02
N HIS A 413 -16.39 -13.21 -30.48
CA HIS A 413 -14.93 -13.13 -30.51
C HIS A 413 -14.34 -12.36 -29.31
N GLY A 414 -15.16 -11.66 -28.52
CA GLY A 414 -14.74 -10.96 -27.29
C GLY A 414 -13.88 -9.71 -27.49
N LYS A 415 -13.70 -9.27 -28.75
CA LYS A 415 -12.87 -8.09 -29.11
C LYS A 415 -13.68 -6.80 -28.99
N ILE A 416 -14.07 -6.46 -27.76
CA ILE A 416 -14.99 -5.34 -27.51
C ILE A 416 -14.41 -3.98 -27.91
N TYR A 417 -13.10 -3.79 -27.77
CA TYR A 417 -12.46 -2.51 -28.09
C TYR A 417 -12.46 -2.26 -29.60
N GLU A 418 -12.16 -3.30 -30.36
CA GLU A 418 -12.21 -3.35 -31.81
C GLU A 418 -13.65 -3.15 -32.31
N ALA A 419 -14.63 -3.86 -31.75
CA ALA A 419 -16.04 -3.69 -32.09
C ALA A 419 -16.55 -2.28 -31.80
N THR A 420 -16.16 -1.70 -30.66
CA THR A 420 -16.50 -0.33 -30.30
C THR A 420 -15.90 0.66 -31.31
N ALA A 421 -14.62 0.50 -31.64
CA ALA A 421 -13.96 1.37 -32.63
C ALA A 421 -14.56 1.22 -34.02
N ALA A 422 -14.86 0.00 -34.46
CA ALA A 422 -15.45 -0.28 -35.76
C ALA A 422 -16.83 0.38 -35.92
N GLN A 423 -17.68 0.31 -34.89
CA GLN A 423 -18.98 0.99 -34.89
C GLN A 423 -18.84 2.51 -34.85
N MET A 424 -17.91 3.04 -34.04
CA MET A 424 -17.72 4.49 -33.88
C MET A 424 -17.18 5.17 -35.15
N PHE A 425 -16.21 4.53 -35.81
CA PHE A 425 -15.49 5.10 -36.95
C PHE A 425 -15.92 4.48 -38.29
N HIS A 426 -16.99 3.68 -38.29
CA HIS A 426 -17.54 3.02 -39.47
C HIS A 426 -16.50 2.20 -40.27
N LEU A 427 -15.68 1.41 -39.55
CA LEU A 427 -14.53 0.67 -40.13
C LEU A 427 -14.90 -0.68 -40.75
N GLY A 428 -16.19 -1.03 -40.81
CA GLY A 428 -16.67 -2.33 -41.28
C GLY A 428 -16.66 -3.42 -40.20
N GLU A 429 -16.68 -4.67 -40.62
CA GLU A 429 -16.66 -5.82 -39.70
C GLU A 429 -15.32 -5.94 -38.97
N VAL A 430 -15.36 -6.35 -37.71
CA VAL A 430 -14.16 -6.49 -36.86
C VAL A 430 -13.16 -7.48 -37.44
N THR A 431 -13.62 -8.48 -38.20
CA THR A 431 -12.76 -9.48 -38.85
C THR A 431 -12.01 -8.95 -40.07
N ASP A 432 -12.52 -7.89 -40.68
CA ASP A 432 -12.09 -7.45 -42.02
C ASP A 432 -11.11 -6.26 -41.94
N TYR A 433 -11.04 -5.62 -40.78
CA TYR A 433 -10.15 -4.49 -40.51
C TYR A 433 -8.78 -4.93 -39.96
N ASP A 434 -7.69 -4.33 -40.45
CA ASP A 434 -6.33 -4.66 -39.97
C ASP A 434 -5.99 -3.97 -38.64
N TRP A 435 -6.38 -4.63 -37.54
CA TRP A 435 -6.07 -4.19 -36.18
C TRP A 435 -4.58 -4.31 -35.78
N LYS A 436 -3.74 -4.95 -36.60
CA LYS A 436 -2.29 -5.08 -36.31
C LYS A 436 -1.47 -3.94 -36.90
N SER A 437 -1.99 -3.26 -37.90
CA SER A 437 -1.43 -2.01 -38.44
C SER A 437 -1.25 -0.94 -37.36
N HIS A 438 -0.40 0.05 -37.62
CA HIS A 438 -0.21 1.18 -36.71
C HIS A 438 -1.53 1.94 -36.48
N GLU A 439 -2.26 2.22 -37.56
CA GLU A 439 -3.57 2.87 -37.52
C GLU A 439 -4.62 2.03 -36.79
N GLY A 440 -4.67 0.72 -37.05
CA GLY A 440 -5.62 -0.15 -36.36
C GLY A 440 -5.36 -0.31 -34.87
N LYS A 441 -4.08 -0.28 -34.44
CA LYS A 441 -3.73 -0.19 -33.02
C LYS A 441 -4.23 1.12 -32.41
N ASP A 442 -4.09 2.24 -33.11
CA ASP A 442 -4.61 3.53 -32.64
C ASP A 442 -6.14 3.52 -32.51
N MET A 443 -6.85 3.03 -33.53
CA MET A 443 -8.32 2.92 -33.52
C MET A 443 -8.82 2.02 -32.39
N ARG A 444 -8.21 0.84 -32.23
CA ARG A 444 -8.52 -0.06 -31.10
C ARG A 444 -8.31 0.63 -29.77
N GLN A 445 -7.22 1.38 -29.64
CA GLN A 445 -6.89 2.11 -28.43
C GLN A 445 -7.98 3.16 -28.14
N ARG A 446 -8.43 3.93 -29.14
CA ARG A 446 -9.58 4.87 -29.02
C ARG A 446 -10.86 4.17 -28.56
N GLY A 447 -11.21 3.02 -29.14
CA GLY A 447 -12.37 2.22 -28.70
C GLY A 447 -12.25 1.77 -27.24
N LYS A 448 -11.06 1.33 -26.82
CA LYS A 448 -10.75 1.01 -25.42
C LYS A 448 -10.93 2.20 -24.49
N TRP A 449 -10.43 3.38 -24.87
CA TRP A 449 -10.55 4.58 -24.05
C TRP A 449 -12.00 4.96 -23.78
N LEU A 450 -12.85 4.96 -24.82
CA LEU A 450 -14.27 5.30 -24.64
C LEU A 450 -14.95 4.31 -23.70
N LEU A 451 -14.72 3.00 -23.90
CA LEU A 451 -15.33 1.99 -23.05
C LEU A 451 -14.91 2.18 -21.59
N LEU A 452 -13.61 2.33 -21.32
CA LEU A 452 -13.10 2.58 -19.97
C LEU A 452 -13.60 3.91 -19.37
N HIS A 453 -13.82 4.93 -20.19
CA HIS A 453 -14.38 6.20 -19.75
C HIS A 453 -15.80 6.04 -19.23
N LEU A 454 -16.64 5.27 -19.93
CA LEU A 454 -17.99 4.92 -19.50
C LEU A 454 -17.98 4.12 -18.20
N VAL A 455 -17.04 3.18 -18.05
CA VAL A 455 -16.86 2.40 -16.81
C VAL A 455 -16.47 3.28 -15.62
N THR A 456 -15.57 4.23 -15.84
CA THR A 456 -14.95 5.01 -14.75
C THR A 456 -15.64 6.35 -14.45
N LYS A 457 -16.65 6.75 -15.24
CA LYS A 457 -17.30 8.07 -15.17
C LYS A 457 -16.29 9.23 -15.12
N ALA A 458 -15.22 9.15 -15.90
CA ALA A 458 -14.26 10.24 -15.98
C ALA A 458 -14.94 11.51 -16.58
N ASP A 459 -14.50 12.71 -16.18
CA ASP A 459 -15.09 13.97 -16.65
C ASP A 459 -14.82 14.24 -18.15
N GLN A 460 -15.72 14.95 -18.83
CA GLN A 460 -15.63 15.36 -20.24
C GLN A 460 -14.34 16.14 -20.55
N GLY A 461 -13.76 16.83 -19.56
CA GLY A 461 -12.47 17.51 -19.69
C GLY A 461 -11.28 16.57 -19.94
N ARG A 462 -11.41 15.27 -19.64
CA ARG A 462 -10.44 14.25 -20.07
C ARG A 462 -10.64 13.83 -21.51
N LEU A 463 -11.86 13.74 -22.03
CA LEU A 463 -12.13 13.44 -23.45
C LEU A 463 -11.61 14.54 -24.39
N LYS A 464 -11.78 15.82 -24.02
CA LYS A 464 -11.35 16.97 -24.85
C LYS A 464 -9.84 17.09 -25.04
N ARG A 465 -9.03 16.55 -24.13
CA ARG A 465 -7.55 16.60 -24.23
C ARG A 465 -6.95 15.67 -25.28
N TRP A 466 -7.77 14.80 -25.88
CA TRP A 466 -7.33 13.77 -26.84
C TRP A 466 -8.07 13.86 -28.18
N ALA A 467 -9.01 14.79 -28.32
CA ALA A 467 -9.65 15.13 -29.58
C ALA A 467 -8.76 16.05 -30.45
N HIS A 468 -7.65 16.50 -29.90
CA HIS A 468 -6.52 17.14 -30.57
C HIS A 468 -5.33 16.19 -30.51
#